data_AF-A0A7W2FCW8-F1
#
_entry.id   AF-A0A7W2FCW8-F1
#
_cell.length_a   1.000
_cell.length_b   1.000
_cell.length_c   1.000
_cell.angle_alpha   90.00
_cell.angle_beta   90.00
_cell.angle_gamma   90.00
#
_symmetry.space_group_name_H-M   'P 1'
#
loop_
_entity.id
_entity.type
_entity.pdbx_description
1 polymer ?
#
loop_
_entity_poly.entity_id
_entity_poly.type
_entity_poly.pdbx_seq_one_letter_code
_entity_poly.pdbx_strand_id
1 'polypeptide(L)'
;MSKPELKTSFVISPFGEPFDTYFSHIIKPALEDCGLFAVRGDSLYRPTTIVDDIWQGIRDADLLVAELTDRNPNVFYELGLAHAISKPVILISKSIEDVPFDLRSIRVLLYDKDHPDWGNKLRAALTKAIQEVMTNPLSAIPTTFKSPIKTNAPEESETLLRLETLESLVHRIADSGGATYKDGDVLNDGQGVKPFSPKFKAGQEVYHQRFGTGKILRIEGGKNPRAQVNFDHAGMKVLDMAIAKMEALS
;
A
#
# COMPACT_ATOMS: atom_id res chain seq x y z
N MET A 1 -12.93 27.04 7.02
CA MET A 1 -11.64 26.80 6.36
C MET A 1 -11.26 25.34 6.60
N SER A 2 -11.21 24.52 5.55
CA SER A 2 -10.74 23.14 5.67
C SER A 2 -9.26 23.14 6.02
N LYS A 3 -8.84 22.29 6.97
CA LYS A 3 -7.43 22.05 7.28
C LYS A 3 -6.71 21.65 5.98
N PRO A 4 -5.53 22.21 5.65
CA PRO A 4 -4.78 21.72 4.50
C PRO A 4 -4.46 20.24 4.72
N GLU A 5 -4.77 19.42 3.73
CA GLU A 5 -4.42 18.00 3.72
C GLU A 5 -2.89 17.90 3.72
N LEU A 6 -2.34 17.28 4.78
CA LEU A 6 -0.90 17.09 4.91
C LEU A 6 -0.45 16.10 3.84
N LYS A 7 0.34 16.57 2.89
CA LYS A 7 0.91 15.71 1.85
C LYS A 7 1.98 14.82 2.45
N THR A 8 2.02 13.56 2.03
CA THR A 8 2.91 12.55 2.60
C THR A 8 4.02 12.22 1.63
N SER A 9 5.21 11.94 2.14
CA SER A 9 6.36 11.48 1.36
C SER A 9 6.95 10.21 1.95
N PHE A 10 7.47 9.35 1.08
CA PHE A 10 8.11 8.10 1.48
C PHE A 10 9.56 8.06 0.99
N VAL A 11 10.50 7.84 1.90
CA VAL A 11 11.93 7.77 1.61
C VAL A 11 12.36 6.32 1.53
N ILE A 12 12.86 5.94 0.36
CA ILE A 12 13.47 4.65 0.06
C ILE A 12 14.98 4.83 0.19
N SER A 13 15.58 4.28 1.23
CA SER A 13 17.02 4.39 1.46
C SER A 13 17.59 3.13 2.10
N PRO A 14 18.91 2.88 1.97
CA PRO A 14 19.57 1.90 2.82
C PRO A 14 19.39 2.25 4.31
N PHE A 15 19.45 1.23 5.17
CA PHE A 15 19.44 1.40 6.62
C PHE A 15 20.86 1.45 7.18
N GLY A 16 21.01 2.14 8.32
CA GLY A 16 22.29 2.27 9.00
C GLY A 16 23.09 3.50 8.56
N GLU A 17 24.19 3.75 9.25
CA GLU A 17 25.10 4.84 8.89
C GLU A 17 25.81 4.55 7.57
N PRO A 18 26.04 5.57 6.72
CA PRO A 18 25.78 6.99 6.97
C PRO A 18 24.36 7.46 6.58
N PHE A 19 23.49 6.56 6.10
CA PHE A 19 22.20 6.90 5.50
C PHE A 19 21.15 7.36 6.52
N ASP A 20 21.25 6.89 7.76
CA ASP A 20 20.43 7.40 8.88
C ASP A 20 20.70 8.88 9.16
N THR A 21 21.97 9.28 9.15
CA THR A 21 22.37 10.69 9.22
C THR A 21 21.84 11.48 8.02
N TYR A 22 21.92 10.92 6.81
CA TYR A 22 21.46 11.63 5.61
C TYR A 22 19.95 11.85 5.63
N PHE A 23 19.19 10.83 6.02
CA PHE A 23 17.75 10.93 6.17
C PHE A 23 17.38 12.01 7.19
N SER A 24 17.92 11.90 8.41
CA SER A 24 17.53 12.77 9.53
C SER A 24 17.95 14.23 9.36
N HIS A 25 19.12 14.51 8.78
CA HIS A 25 19.67 15.86 8.71
C HIS A 25 19.53 16.55 7.36
N ILE A 26 19.25 15.80 6.27
CA ILE A 26 19.23 16.36 4.91
C ILE A 26 17.86 16.12 4.27
N ILE A 27 17.47 14.86 4.10
CA ILE A 27 16.30 14.48 3.29
C ILE A 27 15.01 14.87 4.01
N LYS A 28 14.85 14.46 5.27
CA LYS A 28 13.65 14.76 6.07
C LYS A 28 13.44 16.27 6.23
N PRO A 29 14.45 17.08 6.61
CA PRO A 29 14.29 18.53 6.66
C PRO A 29 13.90 19.14 5.30
N ALA A 30 14.46 18.68 4.17
CA ALA A 30 14.07 19.19 2.85
C ALA A 30 12.59 18.95 2.53
N LEU A 31 12.07 17.77 2.90
CA LEU A 31 10.67 17.40 2.69
C LEU A 31 9.73 18.20 3.63
N GLU A 32 10.10 18.31 4.90
CA GLU A 32 9.32 19.04 5.91
C GLU A 32 9.29 20.55 5.64
N ASP A 33 10.41 21.14 5.18
CA ASP A 33 10.46 22.54 4.73
C ASP A 33 9.51 22.81 3.55
N CYS A 34 9.24 21.79 2.74
CA CYS A 34 8.28 21.84 1.64
C CYS A 34 6.84 21.51 2.05
N GLY A 35 6.59 21.27 3.34
CA GLY A 35 5.27 20.95 3.89
C GLY A 35 4.83 19.50 3.69
N LEU A 36 5.75 18.57 3.43
CA LEU A 36 5.46 17.14 3.36
C LEU A 36 5.81 16.44 4.69
N PHE A 37 5.00 15.46 5.06
CA PHE A 37 5.33 14.54 6.15
C PHE A 37 6.26 13.44 5.63
N ALA A 38 7.48 13.33 6.18
CA ALA A 38 8.47 12.36 5.73
C ALA A 38 8.38 11.03 6.51
N VAL A 39 8.13 9.94 5.79
CA VAL A 39 8.10 8.57 6.31
C VAL A 39 9.27 7.78 5.72
N ARG A 40 9.91 6.95 6.53
CA ARG A 40 10.91 5.96 6.09
C ARG A 40 10.57 4.61 6.70
N GLY A 41 10.90 3.51 5.99
CA GLY A 41 10.48 2.15 6.32
C GLY A 41 10.91 1.63 7.70
N ASP A 42 11.92 2.23 8.34
CA ASP A 42 12.35 1.94 9.71
C ASP A 42 11.34 2.41 10.78
N SER A 43 10.47 3.36 10.45
CA SER A 43 9.44 3.87 11.37
C SER A 43 8.25 2.90 11.55
N LEU A 44 8.25 1.77 10.84
CA LEU A 44 7.16 0.80 10.77
C LEU A 44 7.50 -0.46 11.59
N TYR A 45 7.67 -0.32 12.90
CA TYR A 45 7.72 -1.46 13.83
C TYR A 45 6.31 -2.05 14.01
N ARG A 46 5.87 -2.90 13.08
CA ARG A 46 4.62 -3.67 13.20
C ARG A 46 4.84 -5.15 12.90
N PRO A 47 4.06 -6.07 13.52
CA PRO A 47 4.14 -7.51 13.28
C PRO A 47 3.51 -7.97 11.95
N THR A 48 3.45 -7.08 10.95
CA THR A 48 3.05 -7.35 9.56
C THR A 48 4.27 -7.79 8.74
N THR A 49 4.07 -8.32 7.53
CA THR A 49 5.24 -8.54 6.66
C THR A 49 5.83 -7.18 6.33
N ILE A 50 7.15 -7.02 6.48
CA ILE A 50 7.86 -5.74 6.23
C ILE A 50 7.52 -5.17 4.85
N VAL A 51 7.25 -6.06 3.89
CA VAL A 51 6.87 -5.73 2.51
C VAL A 51 5.50 -5.04 2.42
N ASP A 52 4.51 -5.46 3.21
CA ASP A 52 3.16 -4.86 3.18
C ASP A 52 3.19 -3.40 3.66
N ASP A 53 3.98 -3.13 4.71
CA ASP A 53 4.12 -1.79 5.28
C ASP A 53 4.87 -0.85 4.32
N ILE A 54 5.93 -1.33 3.68
CA ILE A 54 6.64 -0.60 2.63
C ILE A 54 5.71 -0.31 1.45
N TRP A 55 4.96 -1.32 1.00
CA TRP A 55 4.00 -1.17 -0.09
C TRP A 55 2.91 -0.12 0.24
N GLN A 56 2.38 -0.15 1.47
CA GLN A 56 1.42 0.85 1.93
C GLN A 56 2.04 2.26 1.94
N GLY A 57 3.28 2.39 2.43
CA GLY A 57 4.03 3.66 2.41
C GLY A 57 4.21 4.22 1.00
N ILE A 58 4.62 3.37 0.04
CA ILE A 58 4.74 3.74 -1.38
C ILE A 58 3.38 4.17 -1.96
N ARG A 59 2.31 3.45 -1.64
CA ARG A 59 0.96 3.73 -2.15
C ARG A 59 0.36 5.03 -1.60
N ASP A 60 0.61 5.34 -0.34
CA ASP A 60 0.01 6.51 0.33
C ASP A 60 0.82 7.79 0.11
N ALA A 61 2.10 7.69 -0.27
CA ALA A 61 2.93 8.86 -0.53
C ALA A 61 2.51 9.62 -1.79
N ASP A 62 2.50 10.95 -1.69
CA ASP A 62 2.36 11.88 -2.81
C ASP A 62 3.67 12.02 -3.60
N LEU A 63 4.81 11.81 -2.94
CA LEU A 63 6.15 11.92 -3.49
C LEU A 63 7.10 10.92 -2.83
N LEU A 64 7.99 10.32 -3.61
CA LEU A 64 9.06 9.49 -3.06
C LEU A 64 10.45 10.10 -3.32
N VAL A 65 11.39 9.78 -2.44
CA VAL A 65 12.82 10.04 -2.62
C VAL A 65 13.55 8.71 -2.51
N ALA A 66 14.39 8.38 -3.51
CA ALA A 66 15.15 7.14 -3.53
C ALA A 66 16.66 7.41 -3.51
N GLU A 67 17.36 6.88 -2.50
CA GLU A 67 18.80 6.98 -2.32
C GLU A 67 19.52 5.75 -2.90
N LEU A 68 20.17 5.94 -4.05
CA LEU A 68 20.71 4.87 -4.89
C LEU A 68 22.19 4.56 -4.64
N THR A 69 22.86 5.30 -3.76
CA THR A 69 24.29 5.11 -3.45
C THR A 69 24.58 3.68 -3.00
N ASP A 70 25.76 3.18 -3.39
CA ASP A 70 26.25 1.82 -3.11
C ASP A 70 25.38 0.68 -3.67
N ARG A 71 24.43 1.00 -4.58
CA ARG A 71 23.64 0.03 -5.34
C ARG A 71 22.84 -0.95 -4.48
N ASN A 72 22.20 -0.46 -3.42
CA ASN A 72 21.42 -1.32 -2.54
C ASN A 72 20.24 -2.01 -3.28
N PRO A 73 20.18 -3.36 -3.31
CA PRO A 73 19.17 -4.09 -4.06
C PRO A 73 17.74 -3.87 -3.56
N ASN A 74 17.55 -3.63 -2.26
CA ASN A 74 16.23 -3.40 -1.68
C ASN A 74 15.68 -2.04 -2.15
N VAL A 75 16.52 -1.02 -2.20
CA VAL A 75 16.15 0.31 -2.73
C VAL A 75 15.67 0.20 -4.18
N PHE A 76 16.37 -0.57 -5.02
CA PHE A 76 15.94 -0.78 -6.41
C PHE A 76 14.63 -1.56 -6.53
N TYR A 77 14.42 -2.56 -5.66
CA TYR A 77 13.17 -3.30 -5.61
C TYR A 77 11.99 -2.37 -5.29
N GLU A 78 12.10 -1.57 -4.24
CA GLU A 78 11.08 -0.59 -3.82
C GLU A 78 10.86 0.50 -4.87
N LEU A 79 11.93 0.98 -5.50
CA LEU A 79 11.85 1.92 -6.62
C LEU A 79 11.07 1.31 -7.80
N GLY A 80 11.30 0.04 -8.12
CA GLY A 80 10.55 -0.69 -9.12
C GLY A 80 9.06 -0.75 -8.81
N LEU A 81 8.69 -1.03 -7.55
CA LEU A 81 7.31 -1.02 -7.09
C LEU A 81 6.67 0.37 -7.25
N ALA A 82 7.38 1.44 -6.87
CA ALA A 82 6.90 2.81 -7.01
C ALA A 82 6.68 3.20 -8.48
N HIS A 83 7.61 2.85 -9.37
CA HIS A 83 7.47 3.06 -10.81
C HIS A 83 6.31 2.27 -11.41
N ALA A 84 6.08 1.03 -10.97
CA ALA A 84 5.00 0.19 -11.49
C ALA A 84 3.60 0.78 -11.26
N ILE A 85 3.42 1.58 -10.20
CA ILE A 85 2.17 2.31 -9.90
C ILE A 85 2.26 3.81 -10.21
N SER A 86 3.19 4.21 -11.07
CA SER A 86 3.30 5.58 -11.58
C SER A 86 3.48 6.63 -10.48
N LYS A 87 4.20 6.31 -9.40
CA LYS A 87 4.48 7.31 -8.36
C LYS A 87 5.61 8.25 -8.80
N PRO A 88 5.52 9.55 -8.47
CA PRO A 88 6.61 10.48 -8.71
C PRO A 88 7.77 10.20 -7.74
N VAL A 89 8.98 10.05 -8.28
CA VAL A 89 10.18 9.74 -7.49
C VAL A 89 11.31 10.69 -7.83
N ILE A 90 11.95 11.26 -6.81
CA ILE A 90 13.22 12.00 -6.93
C ILE A 90 14.35 11.02 -6.63
N LEU A 91 15.27 10.85 -7.58
CA LEU A 91 16.43 9.98 -7.42
C LEU A 91 17.63 10.79 -6.92
N ILE A 92 18.32 10.28 -5.90
CA ILE A 92 19.56 10.84 -5.39
C ILE A 92 20.65 9.77 -5.37
N SER A 93 21.90 10.17 -5.58
CA SER A 93 23.04 9.26 -5.53
C SER A 93 24.34 10.04 -5.32
N LYS A 94 25.33 9.43 -4.67
CA LYS A 94 26.69 9.97 -4.57
C LYS A 94 27.37 10.00 -5.95
N SER A 95 27.10 8.99 -6.77
CA SER A 95 27.78 8.78 -8.06
C SER A 95 26.79 8.26 -9.10
N ILE A 96 27.01 8.64 -10.36
CA ILE A 96 26.18 8.14 -11.48
C ILE A 96 26.49 6.68 -11.79
N GLU A 97 27.67 6.20 -11.39
CA GLU A 97 28.07 4.81 -11.51
C GLU A 97 27.21 3.91 -10.63
N ASP A 98 26.67 4.39 -9.52
CA ASP A 98 25.72 3.65 -8.67
C ASP A 98 24.33 3.52 -9.28
N VAL A 99 24.04 4.30 -10.33
CA VAL A 99 22.74 4.27 -11.00
C VAL A 99 22.78 3.27 -12.17
N PRO A 100 21.91 2.25 -12.19
CA PRO A 100 21.74 1.35 -13.32
C PRO A 100 21.44 2.10 -14.62
N PHE A 101 21.94 1.60 -15.76
CA PHE A 101 21.83 2.28 -17.04
C PHE A 101 20.39 2.69 -17.41
N ASP A 102 19.41 1.82 -17.14
CA ASP A 102 17.99 2.08 -17.42
C ASP A 102 17.44 3.30 -16.67
N LEU A 103 17.96 3.57 -15.46
CA LEU A 103 17.56 4.69 -14.62
C LEU A 103 18.32 5.98 -14.93
N ARG A 104 19.44 5.93 -15.66
CA ARG A 104 20.25 7.13 -15.98
C ARG A 104 19.56 8.11 -16.91
N SER A 105 18.52 7.67 -17.61
CA SER A 105 17.65 8.54 -18.43
C SER A 105 16.74 9.43 -17.56
N ILE A 106 16.55 9.07 -16.29
CA ILE A 106 15.79 9.82 -15.31
C ILE A 106 16.74 10.81 -14.63
N ARG A 107 16.25 12.01 -14.30
CA ARG A 107 17.03 13.01 -13.58
C ARG A 107 17.43 12.48 -12.20
N VAL A 108 18.73 12.38 -11.96
CA VAL A 108 19.33 12.03 -10.66
C VAL A 108 20.02 13.25 -10.07
N LEU A 109 19.75 13.57 -8.81
CA LEU A 109 20.50 14.58 -8.07
C LEU A 109 21.77 13.93 -7.52
N LEU A 110 22.91 14.30 -8.11
CA LEU A 110 24.21 13.83 -7.64
C LEU A 110 24.71 14.70 -6.49
N TYR A 111 25.30 14.08 -5.47
CA TYR A 111 25.97 14.78 -4.37
C TYR A 111 27.43 14.35 -4.23
N ASP A 112 28.30 15.31 -4.03
CA ASP A 112 29.74 15.10 -3.92
C ASP A 112 30.16 15.09 -2.45
N LYS A 113 30.53 13.92 -1.93
CA LYS A 113 30.92 13.74 -0.53
C LYS A 113 32.27 14.38 -0.16
N ASP A 114 33.08 14.74 -1.15
CA ASP A 114 34.37 15.39 -0.92
C ASP A 114 34.21 16.92 -0.76
N HIS A 115 33.03 17.46 -1.12
CA HIS A 115 32.71 18.85 -0.89
C HIS A 115 32.32 19.11 0.57
N PRO A 116 32.92 20.08 1.29
CA PRO A 116 32.66 20.29 2.73
C PRO A 116 31.20 20.61 3.06
N ASP A 117 30.50 21.27 2.14
CA ASP A 117 29.10 21.69 2.28
C ASP A 117 28.10 20.80 1.49
N TRP A 118 28.48 19.56 1.17
CA TRP A 118 27.68 18.70 0.30
C TRP A 118 26.25 18.46 0.82
N GLY A 119 26.07 18.36 2.14
CA GLY A 119 24.76 18.10 2.74
C GLY A 119 23.78 19.26 2.55
N ASN A 120 24.22 20.51 2.74
CA ASN A 120 23.38 21.69 2.51
C ASN A 120 23.09 21.88 1.01
N LYS A 121 24.08 21.62 0.14
CA LYS A 121 23.88 21.62 -1.31
C LYS A 121 22.83 20.60 -1.74
N LEU A 122 22.91 19.37 -1.21
CA LEU A 122 21.93 18.33 -1.48
C LEU A 122 20.54 18.73 -0.96
N ARG A 123 20.43 19.25 0.27
CA ARG A 123 19.15 19.75 0.81
C ARG A 123 18.53 20.83 -0.08
N ALA A 124 19.32 21.79 -0.54
CA ALA A 124 18.86 22.86 -1.42
C ALA A 124 18.40 22.32 -2.78
N ALA A 125 19.17 21.39 -3.37
CA ALA A 125 18.80 20.73 -4.62
C ALA A 125 17.51 19.92 -4.48
N LEU A 126 17.37 19.16 -3.38
CA LEU A 126 16.16 18.41 -3.04
C LEU A 126 14.96 19.33 -2.88
N THR A 127 15.08 20.40 -2.09
CA THR A 127 14.00 21.38 -1.86
C THR A 127 13.47 21.93 -3.19
N LYS A 128 14.38 22.32 -4.11
CA LYS A 128 14.00 22.81 -5.44
C LYS A 128 13.30 21.73 -6.26
N ALA A 129 13.83 20.51 -6.27
CA ALA A 129 13.23 19.39 -6.99
C ALA A 129 11.84 19.03 -6.44
N ILE A 130 11.69 18.98 -5.11
CA ILE A 130 10.41 18.73 -4.44
C ILE A 130 9.40 19.79 -4.88
N GLN A 131 9.72 21.08 -4.78
CA GLN A 131 8.81 22.15 -5.20
C GLN A 131 8.38 22.01 -6.68
N GLU A 132 9.32 21.71 -7.58
CA GLU A 132 9.05 21.48 -9.00
C GLU A 132 8.07 20.30 -9.20
N VAL A 133 8.35 19.16 -8.57
CA VAL A 133 7.49 17.96 -8.67
C VAL A 133 6.12 18.18 -8.03
N MET A 134 6.04 18.92 -6.93
CA MET A 134 4.76 19.21 -6.27
C MET A 134 3.86 20.12 -7.10
N THR A 135 4.44 20.97 -7.96
CA THR A 135 3.67 21.76 -8.93
C THR A 135 3.28 20.96 -10.18
N ASN A 136 4.10 19.98 -10.58
CA ASN A 136 3.83 19.12 -11.72
C ASN A 136 4.28 17.67 -11.45
N PRO A 137 3.47 16.84 -10.76
CA PRO A 137 3.89 15.49 -10.36
C PRO A 137 4.22 14.58 -11.55
N LEU A 138 3.58 14.83 -12.70
CA LEU A 138 3.80 14.06 -13.93
C LEU A 138 5.20 14.28 -14.54
N SER A 139 5.95 15.29 -14.10
CA SER A 139 7.33 15.52 -14.57
C SER A 139 8.32 14.50 -14.00
N ALA A 140 8.05 13.98 -12.80
CA ALA A 140 8.91 13.01 -12.10
C ALA A 140 8.54 11.55 -12.34
N ILE A 141 7.54 11.28 -13.19
CA ILE A 141 7.18 9.93 -13.61
C ILE A 141 7.79 9.72 -14.99
N PRO A 142 8.68 8.74 -15.18
CA PRO A 142 9.22 8.42 -16.50
C PRO A 142 8.07 8.10 -17.47
N THR A 143 8.18 8.53 -18.72
CA THR A 143 7.11 8.37 -19.72
C THR A 143 6.64 6.93 -19.88
N THR A 144 7.57 5.97 -19.75
CA THR A 144 7.30 4.53 -19.75
C THR A 144 6.26 4.11 -18.70
N PHE A 145 6.20 4.79 -17.56
CA PHE A 145 5.34 4.45 -16.43
C PHE A 145 4.07 5.31 -16.34
N LYS A 146 3.84 6.25 -17.27
CA LYS A 146 2.64 7.13 -17.23
C LYS A 146 1.35 6.41 -17.64
N SER A 147 1.47 5.31 -18.36
CA SER A 147 0.33 4.51 -18.79
C SER A 147 0.26 3.24 -17.95
N PRO A 148 -0.86 2.95 -17.28
CA PRO A 148 -1.01 1.70 -16.56
C PRO A 148 -0.88 0.54 -17.55
N ILE A 149 0.01 -0.40 -17.23
CA ILE A 149 0.14 -1.66 -17.97
C ILE A 149 -1.17 -2.43 -17.72
N LYS A 150 -2.03 -2.52 -18.74
CA LYS A 150 -3.09 -3.52 -18.73
C LYS A 150 -2.39 -4.87 -18.84
N THR A 151 -2.32 -5.58 -17.72
CA THR A 151 -1.79 -6.93 -17.70
C THR A 151 -2.71 -7.87 -18.48
N ASN A 152 -2.13 -8.65 -19.39
CA ASN A 152 -2.76 -9.84 -19.98
C ASN A 152 -2.34 -11.09 -19.20
N ALA A 153 -1.83 -10.94 -17.96
CA ALA A 153 -1.55 -12.08 -17.09
C ALA A 153 -2.78 -12.97 -17.13
N PRO A 154 -2.59 -14.27 -17.42
CA PRO A 154 -3.72 -15.14 -17.62
C PRO A 154 -4.59 -15.03 -16.38
N GLU A 155 -5.90 -14.92 -16.60
CA GLU A 155 -6.89 -15.09 -15.55
C GLU A 155 -6.65 -16.37 -14.74
N GLU A 156 -5.73 -17.25 -15.13
CA GLU A 156 -5.16 -18.34 -14.34
C GLU A 156 -4.92 -18.02 -12.86
N SER A 157 -4.42 -16.85 -12.44
CA SER A 157 -4.35 -16.58 -10.99
C SER A 157 -5.73 -16.39 -10.35
N GLU A 158 -6.66 -15.75 -11.05
CA GLU A 158 -8.06 -15.61 -10.60
C GLU A 158 -8.84 -16.92 -10.71
N THR A 159 -8.52 -17.74 -11.72
CA THR A 159 -9.09 -19.05 -12.02
C THR A 159 -8.59 -20.08 -11.03
N LEU A 160 -7.28 -20.09 -10.72
CA LEU A 160 -6.69 -20.93 -9.67
C LEU A 160 -7.24 -20.54 -8.30
N LEU A 161 -7.38 -19.25 -8.02
CA LEU A 161 -8.05 -18.78 -6.80
C LEU A 161 -9.52 -19.19 -6.78
N ARG A 162 -10.23 -19.13 -7.93
CA ARG A 162 -11.61 -19.63 -8.07
C ARG A 162 -11.67 -21.14 -7.85
N LEU A 163 -10.69 -21.88 -8.37
CA LEU A 163 -10.62 -23.34 -8.31
C LEU A 163 -10.34 -23.80 -6.88
N GLU A 164 -9.37 -23.20 -6.18
CA GLU A 164 -9.14 -23.41 -4.75
C GLU A 164 -10.39 -23.08 -3.93
N THR A 165 -11.08 -21.99 -4.28
CA THR A 165 -12.35 -21.61 -3.63
C THR A 165 -13.45 -22.65 -3.88
N LEU A 166 -13.56 -23.18 -5.10
CA LEU A 166 -14.52 -24.21 -5.48
C LEU A 166 -14.22 -25.54 -4.80
N GLU A 167 -12.97 -25.99 -4.78
CA GLU A 167 -12.53 -27.21 -4.10
C GLU A 167 -12.84 -27.15 -2.60
N SER A 168 -12.59 -25.99 -1.97
CA SER A 168 -12.95 -25.76 -0.57
C SER A 168 -14.47 -25.84 -0.34
N LEU A 169 -15.28 -25.33 -1.27
CA LEU A 169 -16.74 -25.42 -1.18
C LEU A 169 -17.26 -26.84 -1.39
N VAL A 170 -16.69 -27.59 -2.34
CA VAL A 170 -17.05 -28.99 -2.61
C VAL A 170 -16.69 -29.87 -1.42
N HIS A 171 -15.52 -29.69 -0.81
CA HIS A 171 -15.14 -30.39 0.42
C HIS A 171 -16.15 -30.12 1.55
N ARG A 172 -16.57 -28.86 1.71
CA ARG A 172 -17.58 -28.50 2.71
C ARG A 172 -18.95 -29.13 2.44
N ILE A 173 -19.33 -29.29 1.17
CA ILE A 173 -20.59 -29.94 0.79
C ILE A 173 -20.51 -31.45 1.05
N ALA A 174 -19.41 -32.09 0.68
CA ALA A 174 -19.15 -33.51 0.91
C ALA A 174 -19.12 -33.85 2.41
N ASP A 175 -18.54 -32.96 3.22
CA ASP A 175 -18.52 -33.09 4.69
C ASP A 175 -19.89 -32.80 5.33
N SER A 176 -20.75 -32.02 4.67
CA SER A 176 -22.10 -31.66 5.15
C SER A 176 -23.21 -32.66 4.77
N GLY A 177 -22.85 -33.93 4.52
CA GLY A 177 -23.76 -34.97 4.07
C GLY A 177 -25.20 -34.85 4.56
N GLY A 178 -26.13 -34.66 3.61
CA GLY A 178 -27.55 -34.92 3.77
C GLY A 178 -28.45 -33.70 3.95
N ALA A 179 -28.79 -33.02 2.86
CA ALA A 179 -30.06 -32.29 2.75
C ALA A 179 -30.73 -32.68 1.43
N THR A 180 -31.90 -33.30 1.53
CA THR A 180 -32.70 -33.82 0.43
C THR A 180 -33.22 -32.69 -0.47
N TYR A 181 -32.90 -32.76 -1.77
CA TYR A 181 -33.52 -31.94 -2.80
C TYR A 181 -34.96 -32.39 -3.03
N LYS A 182 -35.92 -31.46 -2.99
CA LYS A 182 -37.29 -31.68 -3.50
C LYS A 182 -37.38 -31.08 -4.90
N ASP A 183 -37.81 -31.91 -5.85
CA ASP A 183 -38.10 -31.55 -7.24
C ASP A 183 -39.15 -30.42 -7.31
N GLY A 184 -38.92 -29.41 -8.15
CA GLY A 184 -40.01 -28.48 -8.52
C GLY A 184 -39.70 -27.09 -9.08
N ASP A 185 -38.51 -26.51 -8.89
CA ASP A 185 -38.30 -25.10 -9.26
C ASP A 185 -37.50 -24.94 -10.56
N VAL A 186 -38.25 -24.72 -11.65
CA VAL A 186 -37.73 -24.31 -12.96
C VAL A 186 -37.11 -22.91 -12.82
N LEU A 187 -35.80 -22.80 -13.07
CA LEU A 187 -35.09 -21.53 -13.16
C LEU A 187 -35.53 -20.82 -14.46
N ASN A 188 -36.14 -19.65 -14.30
CA ASN A 188 -36.42 -18.75 -15.42
C ASN A 188 -35.30 -17.70 -15.47
N ASP A 189 -34.52 -17.74 -16.54
CA ASP A 189 -33.45 -16.80 -16.85
C ASP A 189 -33.99 -15.36 -17.00
N GLY A 190 -33.29 -14.37 -16.42
CA GLY A 190 -33.51 -12.98 -16.81
C GLY A 190 -33.41 -11.88 -15.75
N GLN A 191 -32.74 -12.05 -14.60
CA GLN A 191 -32.44 -10.92 -13.71
C GLN A 191 -30.97 -10.91 -13.31
N GLY A 192 -30.30 -9.81 -13.66
CA GLY A 192 -28.89 -9.56 -13.38
C GLY A 192 -28.49 -9.82 -11.94
N VAL A 193 -27.22 -10.16 -11.76
CA VAL A 193 -26.60 -10.45 -10.47
C VAL A 193 -26.99 -9.37 -9.46
N LYS A 194 -27.78 -9.76 -8.46
CA LYS A 194 -28.20 -8.86 -7.38
C LYS A 194 -26.96 -8.38 -6.61
N PRO A 195 -26.90 -7.09 -6.23
CA PRO A 195 -25.77 -6.54 -5.50
C PRO A 195 -25.58 -7.25 -4.15
N PHE A 196 -24.32 -7.38 -3.75
CA PHE A 196 -23.87 -7.97 -2.49
C PHE A 196 -24.70 -7.45 -1.30
N SER A 197 -25.51 -8.33 -0.71
CA SER A 197 -26.17 -8.09 0.57
C SER A 197 -25.18 -8.41 1.69
N PRO A 198 -24.86 -7.46 2.59
CA PRO A 198 -23.86 -7.67 3.62
C PRO A 198 -24.22 -8.86 4.52
N LYS A 199 -23.25 -9.76 4.72
CA LYS A 199 -23.37 -11.04 5.45
C LYS A 199 -23.65 -10.86 6.95
N PHE A 200 -23.54 -9.64 7.47
CA PHE A 200 -23.74 -9.31 8.88
C PHE A 200 -24.56 -8.03 9.05
N LYS A 201 -25.25 -7.91 10.19
CA LYS A 201 -26.09 -6.74 10.53
C LYS A 201 -25.61 -6.06 11.82
N ALA A 202 -25.87 -4.76 11.95
CA ALA A 202 -25.72 -4.08 13.23
C ALA A 202 -26.59 -4.76 14.29
N GLY A 203 -26.05 -4.94 15.49
CA GLY A 203 -26.66 -5.65 16.61
C GLY A 203 -26.32 -7.15 16.67
N GLN A 204 -25.67 -7.72 15.65
CA GLN A 204 -25.32 -9.14 15.61
C GLN A 204 -24.08 -9.45 16.46
N GLU A 205 -24.12 -10.57 17.19
CA GLU A 205 -22.96 -11.11 17.89
C GLU A 205 -22.07 -11.89 16.92
N VAL A 206 -20.77 -11.66 17.04
CA VAL A 206 -19.76 -12.24 16.18
C VAL A 206 -18.57 -12.71 16.99
N TYR A 207 -17.97 -13.80 16.57
CA TYR A 207 -16.68 -14.27 17.05
C TYR A 207 -15.58 -13.89 16.07
N HIS A 208 -14.47 -13.36 16.56
CA HIS A 208 -13.27 -13.12 15.76
C HIS A 208 -12.09 -13.85 16.38
N GLN A 209 -11.38 -14.64 15.59
CA GLN A 209 -10.28 -15.51 16.04
C GLN A 209 -9.23 -14.80 16.92
N ARG A 210 -8.98 -13.50 16.68
CA ARG A 210 -8.03 -12.69 17.46
C ARG A 210 -8.65 -11.92 18.64
N PHE A 211 -9.92 -11.54 18.55
CA PHE A 211 -10.53 -10.58 19.48
C PHE A 211 -11.64 -11.20 20.35
N GLY A 212 -11.95 -12.48 20.14
CA GLY A 212 -12.99 -13.19 20.85
C GLY A 212 -14.38 -12.76 20.37
N THR A 213 -15.36 -12.89 21.27
CA THR A 213 -16.75 -12.52 21.02
C THR A 213 -16.94 -11.00 21.12
N GLY A 214 -17.80 -10.47 20.24
CA GLY A 214 -18.15 -9.06 20.24
C GLY A 214 -19.45 -8.78 19.49
N LYS A 215 -19.98 -7.57 19.67
CA LYS A 215 -21.24 -7.14 19.05
C LYS A 215 -21.00 -6.06 18.01
N ILE A 216 -21.54 -6.24 16.80
CA ILE A 216 -21.48 -5.24 15.75
C ILE A 216 -22.36 -4.05 16.17
N LEU A 217 -21.78 -2.87 16.30
CA LEU A 217 -22.50 -1.65 16.66
C LEU A 217 -23.08 -0.95 15.42
N ARG A 218 -22.29 -0.84 14.36
CA ARG A 218 -22.70 -0.23 13.09
C ARG A 218 -21.83 -0.71 11.94
N ILE A 219 -22.38 -0.61 10.72
CA ILE A 219 -21.67 -0.90 9.47
C ILE A 219 -21.64 0.39 8.65
N GLU A 220 -20.46 0.80 8.21
CA GLU A 220 -20.23 2.04 7.46
C GLU A 220 -19.51 1.74 6.14
N GLY A 221 -19.77 2.53 5.11
CA GLY A 221 -19.09 2.39 3.81
C GLY A 221 -19.89 1.58 2.78
N GLY A 222 -20.02 2.14 1.58
CA GLY A 222 -20.79 1.54 0.48
C GLY A 222 -20.01 0.46 -0.29
N LYS A 223 -18.94 0.85 -1.00
CA LYS A 223 -18.14 -0.09 -1.81
C LYS A 223 -17.22 -1.01 -1.00
N ASN A 224 -16.71 -0.53 0.14
CA ASN A 224 -15.87 -1.29 1.09
C ASN A 224 -16.47 -1.17 2.50
N PRO A 225 -17.41 -2.05 2.87
CA PRO A 225 -18.10 -1.94 4.15
C PRO A 225 -17.18 -2.28 5.32
N ARG A 226 -17.21 -1.46 6.36
CA ARG A 226 -16.47 -1.63 7.62
C ARG A 226 -17.45 -1.78 8.77
N ALA A 227 -17.26 -2.80 9.59
CA ALA A 227 -18.04 -3.04 10.79
C ALA A 227 -17.31 -2.45 12.01
N GLN A 228 -17.98 -1.61 12.78
CA GLN A 228 -17.52 -1.26 14.11
C GLN A 228 -18.07 -2.30 15.09
N VAL A 229 -17.18 -3.05 15.74
CA VAL A 229 -17.50 -4.16 16.63
C VAL A 229 -16.95 -3.85 18.02
N ASN A 230 -17.76 -4.03 19.05
CA ASN A 230 -17.31 -3.96 20.44
C ASN A 230 -17.07 -5.38 20.97
N PHE A 231 -15.82 -5.75 21.17
CA PHE A 231 -15.41 -7.06 21.67
C PHE A 231 -15.31 -7.07 23.19
N ASP A 232 -15.78 -8.14 23.82
CA ASP A 232 -15.93 -8.23 25.29
C ASP A 232 -14.59 -8.06 26.03
N HIS A 233 -13.50 -8.55 25.44
CA HIS A 233 -12.15 -8.50 26.02
C HIS A 233 -11.18 -7.58 25.27
N ALA A 234 -11.53 -7.10 24.08
CA ALA A 234 -10.65 -6.28 23.23
C ALA A 234 -11.18 -4.87 22.94
N GLY A 235 -12.36 -4.53 23.48
CA GLY A 235 -13.02 -3.25 23.30
C GLY A 235 -13.41 -2.98 21.84
N MET A 236 -13.58 -1.70 21.51
CA MET A 236 -14.08 -1.28 20.20
C MET A 236 -13.01 -1.40 19.10
N LYS A 237 -13.36 -2.05 17.99
CA LYS A 237 -12.54 -2.19 16.78
C LYS A 237 -13.35 -1.88 15.53
N VAL A 238 -12.67 -1.39 14.49
CA VAL A 238 -13.24 -1.21 13.15
C VAL A 238 -12.60 -2.24 12.24
N LEU A 239 -13.42 -3.08 11.62
CA LEU A 239 -13.00 -4.23 10.83
C LEU A 239 -13.51 -4.10 9.41
N ASP A 240 -12.64 -4.35 8.42
CA ASP A 240 -13.04 -4.41 7.03
C ASP A 240 -13.82 -5.71 6.78
N MET A 241 -15.08 -5.60 6.34
CA MET A 241 -15.96 -6.76 6.22
C MET A 241 -15.55 -7.72 5.09
N ALA A 242 -14.69 -7.29 4.17
CA ALA A 242 -14.18 -8.16 3.10
C ALA A 242 -13.09 -9.13 3.60
N ILE A 243 -12.39 -8.78 4.67
CA ILE A 243 -11.17 -9.49 5.12
C ILE A 243 -11.28 -9.97 6.57
N ALA A 244 -12.15 -9.36 7.37
CA ALA A 244 -12.34 -9.75 8.76
C ALA A 244 -12.93 -11.17 8.86
N LYS A 245 -12.12 -12.09 9.42
CA LYS A 245 -12.52 -13.46 9.74
C LYS A 245 -13.45 -13.47 10.96
N MET A 246 -14.67 -12.97 10.76
CA MET A 246 -15.74 -12.97 11.76
C MET A 246 -16.72 -14.10 11.47
N GLU A 247 -17.15 -14.79 12.52
CA GLU A 247 -18.18 -15.83 12.49
C GLU A 247 -19.42 -15.32 13.22
N ALA A 248 -20.60 -15.55 12.67
CA ALA A 248 -21.85 -15.21 13.36
C ALA A 248 -22.05 -16.16 14.53
N LEU A 249 -22.25 -15.61 15.73
CA LEU A 249 -22.76 -16.37 16.85
C LEU A 249 -24.29 -16.29 16.80
N SER A 250 -24.93 -17.46 16.80
CA SER A 250 -26.39 -17.61 16.77
C SER A 250 -27.02 -17.33 18.12
#